data_AF-A0A7V5U092-F1
#
_entry.id   AF-A0A7V5U092-F1
#
_cell.length_a   1.000
_cell.length_b   1.000
_cell.length_c   1.000
_cell.angle_alpha   90.00
_cell.angle_beta   90.00
_cell.angle_gamma   90.00
#
_symmetry.space_group_name_H-M   'P 1'
#
loop_
_entity.id
_entity.type
_entity.pdbx_description
1 polymer ?
#
loop_
_entity_poly.entity_id
_entity_poly.type
_entity_poly.pdbx_seq_one_letter_code
_entity_poly.pdbx_strand_id
1 'polypeptide(L)' 'MFKKSRLIGEYFMQGDIACAEGALAAGCRFFGGYPITPASEIAERMAMRLPLLRGV' A
#
# COMPACT_ATOMS: atom_id res chain seq x y z
N MET A 1 3.40 9.20 -17.57
CA MET A 1 4.53 8.91 -16.66
C MET A 1 4.12 7.78 -15.72
N PHE A 2 4.19 6.52 -16.17
CA PHE A 2 3.75 5.37 -15.36
C PHE A 2 4.87 4.99 -14.38
N LYS A 3 4.75 5.42 -13.12
CA LYS A 3 5.59 4.90 -12.03
C LYS A 3 5.39 3.38 -11.93
N LYS A 4 6.49 2.63 -11.74
CA LYS A 4 6.49 1.17 -11.60
C LYS A 4 5.38 0.72 -10.65
N SER A 5 4.49 -0.14 -11.13
CA SER A 5 3.32 -0.65 -10.38
C SER A 5 3.68 -1.62 -9.26
N ARG A 6 4.92 -2.12 -9.24
CA ARG A 6 5.38 -3.18 -8.32
C ARG A 6 6.78 -2.86 -7.78
N LEU A 7 6.96 -3.04 -6.48
CA LEU A 7 8.25 -3.01 -5.81
C LEU A 7 8.89 -4.41 -5.91
N ILE A 8 10.14 -4.48 -6.37
CA ILE A 8 10.88 -5.73 -6.58
C ILE A 8 12.31 -5.50 -6.09
N GLY A 9 12.79 -6.35 -5.18
CA GLY A 9 14.11 -6.25 -4.56
C GLY A 9 14.04 -6.21 -3.03
N GLU A 10 15.18 -5.92 -2.41
CA GLU A 10 15.30 -5.75 -0.96
C GLU A 10 15.07 -4.29 -0.57
N TYR A 11 14.25 -4.07 0.45
CA TYR A 11 13.91 -2.75 0.96
C TYR A 11 13.98 -2.76 2.49
N PHE A 12 14.61 -1.75 3.08
CA PHE A 12 14.41 -1.43 4.50
C PHE A 12 13.14 -0.60 4.61
N MET A 13 12.12 -1.15 5.27
CA MET A 13 10.75 -0.61 5.22
C MET A 13 10.06 -0.75 6.58
N GLN A 14 9.21 0.23 6.93
CA GLN A 14 8.29 0.11 8.06
C GLN A 14 7.30 -1.04 7.82
N GLY A 15 6.93 -1.77 8.89
CA GLY A 15 6.01 -2.91 8.83
C GLY A 15 4.67 -2.61 8.17
N ASP A 16 4.00 -1.52 8.57
CA ASP A 16 2.69 -1.12 8.00
C ASP A 16 2.76 -0.84 6.49
N ILE A 17 3.84 -0.18 6.06
CA ILE A 17 4.09 0.07 4.65
C ILE A 17 4.31 -1.26 3.92
N ALA A 18 5.08 -2.19 4.52
CA ALA A 18 5.32 -3.51 3.94
C ALA A 18 4.01 -4.32 3.82
N CYS A 19 3.13 -4.27 4.82
CA CYS A 19 1.81 -4.88 4.80
C CYS A 19 0.94 -4.33 3.66
N ALA A 20 0.85 -3.01 3.52
CA ALA A 20 0.11 -2.37 2.45
C ALA A 20 0.66 -2.76 1.06
N GLU A 21 1.98 -2.69 0.87
CA GLU A 21 2.62 -3.10 -0.37
C GLU A 21 2.43 -4.57 -0.70
N GLY A 22 2.47 -5.44 0.31
CA GLY A 22 2.17 -6.87 0.18
C GLY A 22 0.75 -7.12 -0.33
N ALA A 23 -0.24 -6.46 0.26
CA ALA A 23 -1.63 -6.55 -0.19
C ALA A 23 -1.79 -6.09 -1.65
N LEU A 24 -1.20 -4.95 -2.01
CA LEU A 24 -1.24 -4.42 -3.37
C LEU A 24 -0.54 -5.34 -4.38
N ALA A 25 0.60 -5.91 -4.00
CA ALA A 25 1.37 -6.86 -4.79
C ALA A 25 0.64 -8.20 -4.99
N ALA A 26 -0.22 -8.58 -4.04
CA ALA A 26 -1.14 -9.73 -4.12
C ALA A 26 -2.39 -9.44 -4.98
N GLY A 27 -2.57 -8.21 -5.47
CA GLY A 27 -3.71 -7.84 -6.31
C GLY A 27 -4.85 -7.16 -5.57
N CYS A 28 -4.68 -6.78 -4.29
CA CYS A 28 -5.68 -5.98 -3.59
C CYS A 28 -5.90 -4.64 -4.31
N ARG A 29 -7.16 -4.29 -4.55
CA ARG A 29 -7.59 -3.05 -5.23
C ARG A 29 -8.67 -2.29 -4.47
N PHE A 30 -9.00 -2.72 -3.25
CA PHE A 30 -9.95 -2.03 -2.40
C PHE A 30 -9.40 -1.95 -0.97
N PHE A 31 -9.51 -0.80 -0.31
CA PHE A 31 -9.16 -0.68 1.11
C PHE A 31 -10.21 0.13 1.89
N GLY A 32 -10.82 -0.51 2.88
CA GLY A 32 -11.63 0.15 3.89
C GLY A 32 -10.87 0.17 5.22
N GLY A 33 -10.53 1.36 5.70
CA GLY A 33 -9.79 1.55 6.94
C GLY A 33 -10.51 2.47 7.92
N TYR A 34 -10.27 2.24 9.21
CA TYR A 34 -10.62 3.17 10.28
C TYR A 34 -9.33 3.59 10.98
N PRO A 35 -9.05 4.89 11.14
CA PRO A 35 -7.81 5.35 11.78
C PRO A 35 -7.69 4.86 13.23
N ILE A 36 -6.68 4.06 13.52
CA ILE A 36 -6.35 3.60 14.87
C ILE A 36 -4.85 3.32 15.00
N THR A 37 -4.24 3.76 16.10
CA THR A 37 -2.82 3.49 16.37
C THR A 37 -2.61 2.02 16.76
N PRO A 38 -1.50 1.39 16.35
CA PRO A 38 -0.35 1.92 15.60
C PRO A 38 -0.41 1.63 14.08
N ALA A 39 -1.59 1.52 13.46
CA ALA A 39 -1.73 1.02 12.07
C ALA A 39 -2.11 2.10 11.04
N SER A 40 -2.00 3.38 11.39
CA SER A 40 -2.44 4.50 10.56
C SER A 40 -1.73 4.54 9.20
N GLU A 41 -0.47 4.15 9.17
CA GLU A 41 0.40 4.20 8.00
C GLU A 41 -0.01 3.19 6.91
N ILE A 42 -0.76 2.13 7.26
CA ILE A 42 -1.38 1.25 6.27
C ILE A 42 -2.39 2.06 5.44
N ALA A 43 -3.29 2.78 6.10
CA ALA A 43 -4.34 3.55 5.43
C ALA A 43 -3.74 4.67 4.58
N GLU A 44 -2.74 5.39 5.11
CA GLU A 44 -2.02 6.41 4.36
C GLU A 44 -1.32 5.83 3.12
N ARG A 45 -0.67 4.67 3.26
CA ARG A 45 0.01 4.02 2.14
C ARG A 45 -0.95 3.54 1.07
N MET A 46 -2.08 2.94 1.47
CA MET A 46 -3.12 2.48 0.56
C MET A 46 -3.74 3.66 -0.22
N ALA A 47 -4.07 4.76 0.47
CA ALA A 47 -4.60 5.98 -0.15
C ALA A 47 -3.66 6.56 -1.22
N MET A 48 -2.34 6.52 -1.00
CA MET A 48 -1.35 6.96 -1.99
C MET A 48 -1.21 6.01 -3.19
N ARG A 49 -1.34 4.69 -2.97
CA ARG A 49 -0.98 3.67 -3.97
C ARG A 49 -2.15 3.18 -4.81
N LEU A 50 -3.34 3.05 -4.25
CA LEU A 50 -4.52 2.54 -4.94
C LEU A 50 -4.87 3.32 -6.22
N PRO A 51 -4.82 4.67 -6.26
CA PRO A 51 -5.09 5.43 -7.48
C PRO A 51 -4.15 5.09 -8.64
N LEU A 52 -2.90 4.71 -8.34
CA LEU A 52 -1.90 4.30 -9.34
C LEU A 52 -2.16 2.89 -9.88
N LEU A 53 -2.96 2.09 -9.18
CA LEU A 53 -3.22 0.68 -9.45
C LEU A 53 -4.67 0.43 -9.88
N ARG A 54 -5.44 1.49 -10.17
CA ARG A 54 -6.88 1.44 -10.50
C ARG A 54 -7.73 0.82 -9.37
N GLY A 55 -7.35 1.05 -8.12
CA GLY A 55 -8.09 0.64 -6.93
C GLY A 55 -8.80 1.81 -6.23
N VAL A 56 -9.63 1.48 -5.24
CA VAL A 56 -10.45 2.40 -4.44
C VAL A 56 -10.17 2.25 -2.96
#